data_AF-A0A9W9WQ31-F1
#
_entry.id   AF-A0A9W9WQ31-F1
#
_cell.length_a   1.000
_cell.length_b   1.000
_cell.length_c   1.000
_cell.angle_alpha   90.00
_cell.angle_beta   90.00
_cell.angle_gamma   90.00
#
_symmetry.space_group_name_H-M   'P 1'
#
loop_
_entity.id
_entity.type
_entity.pdbx_description
1 polymer ?
#
loop_
_entity_poly.entity_id
_entity_poly.type
_entity_poly.pdbx_seq_one_letter_code
_entity_poly.pdbx_strand_id
1 'polypeptide(L)'
;MAAIKATRPVDVVSKRKLMRQKQCRRKTSLMKKACEYSRMCSADVCVGIRIRETGQVHILSADTSGFWAFLSSQLNSYYPAPMLVTDQDLPQVDKDTPQQPI
;
A
#
# COMPACT_ATOMS: atom_id res chain seq x y z
N MET A 1 -15.44 -41.29 19.41
CA MET A 1 -14.52 -40.18 19.74
C MET A 1 -13.86 -39.72 18.45
N ALA A 2 -14.14 -38.50 17.98
CA ALA A 2 -13.57 -38.00 16.72
C ALA A 2 -12.17 -37.43 16.97
N ALA A 3 -11.18 -37.91 16.21
CA ALA A 3 -9.80 -37.48 16.32
C ALA A 3 -9.64 -36.03 15.85
N ILE A 4 -9.21 -35.16 16.75
CA ILE A 4 -8.85 -33.77 16.45
C ILE A 4 -7.57 -33.81 15.61
N LYS A 5 -7.68 -33.67 14.29
CA LYS A 5 -6.53 -33.69 13.38
C LYS A 5 -5.77 -32.37 13.54
N ALA A 6 -4.71 -32.40 14.35
CA ALA A 6 -3.80 -31.27 14.50
C ALA A 6 -3.24 -30.87 13.14
N THR A 7 -3.48 -29.62 12.73
CA THR A 7 -2.94 -29.06 11.50
C THR A 7 -1.42 -28.93 11.65
N ARG A 8 -0.66 -29.51 10.71
CA ARG A 8 0.81 -29.50 10.79
C ARG A 8 1.32 -28.05 10.69
N PRO A 9 2.39 -27.67 11.43
CA PRO A 9 2.88 -26.29 11.50
C PRO A 9 3.28 -25.70 10.13
N VAL A 10 3.65 -26.55 9.16
CA VAL A 10 4.00 -26.15 7.79
C VAL A 10 2.81 -25.53 7.04
N ASP A 11 1.60 -26.05 7.21
CA ASP A 11 0.39 -25.56 6.53
C ASP A 11 -0.07 -24.19 7.04
N VAL A 12 0.24 -23.89 8.31
CA VAL A 12 -0.06 -22.59 8.92
C VAL A 12 0.92 -21.52 8.45
N VAL A 13 2.20 -21.88 8.29
CA VAL A 13 3.24 -20.98 7.77
C VAL A 13 2.99 -20.64 6.30
N SER A 14 2.62 -21.62 5.47
CA SER A 14 2.31 -21.39 4.05
C SER A 14 1.08 -20.48 3.85
N LYS A 15 0.02 -20.69 4.64
CA LYS A 15 -1.15 -19.80 4.66
C LYS A 15 -0.79 -18.37 5.09
N ARG A 16 0.02 -18.18 6.13
CA ARG A 16 0.50 -16.85 6.55
C ARG A 16 1.30 -16.15 5.45
N LYS A 17 2.20 -16.86 4.77
CA LYS A 17 2.96 -16.33 3.63
C LYS A 17 2.03 -15.88 2.49
N LEU A 18 1.04 -16.69 2.12
CA LEU A 18 0.08 -16.34 1.07
C LEU A 18 -0.74 -15.09 1.44
N MET A 19 -1.20 -15.01 2.68
CA MET A 19 -1.94 -13.86 3.18
C MET A 19 -1.10 -12.57 3.16
N ARG A 20 0.16 -12.65 3.62
CA ARG A 20 1.10 -11.52 3.55
C ARG A 20 1.35 -11.09 2.11
N GLN A 21 1.51 -12.03 1.18
CA GLN A 21 1.68 -11.71 -0.24
C GLN A 21 0.44 -11.01 -0.83
N LYS A 22 -0.77 -11.50 -0.50
CA LYS A 22 -2.04 -10.87 -0.92
C LYS A 22 -2.19 -9.46 -0.33
N GLN A 23 -1.80 -9.27 0.92
CA GLN A 23 -1.80 -7.98 1.59
C GLN A 23 -0.84 -7.00 0.93
N CYS A 24 0.40 -7.42 0.64
CA CYS A 24 1.38 -6.60 -0.07
C CYS A 24 0.84 -6.16 -1.45
N ARG A 25 0.31 -7.10 -2.25
CA ARG A 25 -0.29 -6.77 -3.55
C ARG A 25 -1.41 -5.75 -3.45
N ARG A 26 -2.36 -5.94 -2.51
CA ARG A 26 -3.48 -5.02 -2.31
C ARG A 26 -3.02 -3.64 -1.86
N LYS A 27 -2.03 -3.57 -0.96
CA LYS A 27 -1.42 -2.31 -0.51
C LYS A 27 -0.85 -1.53 -1.72
N THR A 28 -0.01 -2.19 -2.52
CA THR A 28 0.60 -1.56 -3.70
C THR A 28 -0.46 -1.15 -4.72
N SER A 29 -1.45 -1.98 -5.02
CA SER A 29 -2.52 -1.62 -5.96
C SER A 29 -3.35 -0.43 -5.48
N LEU A 30 -3.66 -0.35 -4.17
CA LEU A 30 -4.38 0.79 -3.61
C LEU A 30 -3.59 2.09 -3.75
N MET A 31 -2.31 2.07 -3.41
CA MET A 31 -1.40 3.21 -3.56
C MET A 31 -1.31 3.66 -5.02
N LYS A 32 -1.15 2.72 -5.97
CA LYS A 32 -1.16 3.04 -7.40
C LYS A 32 -2.46 3.72 -7.85
N LYS A 33 -3.61 3.21 -7.41
CA LYS A 33 -4.91 3.81 -7.76
C LYS A 33 -5.10 5.20 -7.19
N ALA A 34 -4.56 5.48 -6.00
CA ALA A 34 -4.55 6.82 -5.44
C ALA A 34 -3.72 7.80 -6.28
N CYS A 35 -2.50 7.40 -6.69
CA CYS A 35 -1.68 8.22 -7.61
C CYS A 35 -2.36 8.44 -8.96
N GLU A 36 -2.92 7.37 -9.56
CA GLU A 36 -3.66 7.47 -10.82
C GLU A 36 -4.82 8.47 -10.73
N TYR A 37 -5.61 8.40 -9.66
CA TYR A 37 -6.73 9.31 -9.44
C TYR A 37 -6.28 10.75 -9.25
N SER A 38 -5.24 10.98 -8.43
CA SER A 38 -4.65 12.31 -8.24
C SER A 38 -4.29 12.95 -9.59
N ARG A 39 -3.60 12.20 -10.45
CA ARG A 39 -3.18 12.66 -11.79
C ARG A 39 -4.35 12.87 -12.75
N MET A 40 -5.31 11.94 -12.77
CA MET A 40 -6.45 12.00 -13.69
C MET A 40 -7.43 13.12 -13.34
N CYS A 41 -7.60 13.40 -12.05
CA CYS A 41 -8.62 14.31 -11.56
C CYS A 41 -8.06 15.62 -10.99
N SER A 42 -6.73 15.84 -11.08
CA SER A 42 -6.05 16.99 -10.46
C SER A 42 -6.42 17.16 -8.98
N ALA A 43 -6.41 16.04 -8.25
CA ALA A 43 -6.83 15.97 -6.87
C ALA A 43 -5.63 15.72 -5.95
N ASP A 44 -5.57 16.44 -4.84
CA ASP A 44 -4.59 16.17 -3.78
C ASP A 44 -5.07 14.98 -2.94
N VAL A 45 -4.38 13.84 -3.05
CA VAL A 45 -4.78 12.58 -2.41
C VAL A 45 -3.73 12.16 -1.38
N CYS A 46 -4.19 11.73 -0.20
CA CYS A 46 -3.35 11.06 0.79
C CYS A 46 -3.96 9.72 1.18
N VAL A 47 -3.10 8.69 1.33
CA VAL A 47 -3.50 7.36 1.79
C VAL A 47 -2.64 6.95 2.99
N GLY A 48 -3.27 6.82 4.15
CA GLY A 48 -2.66 6.25 5.35
C GLY A 48 -3.14 4.81 5.60
N ILE A 49 -2.20 3.88 5.78
CA ILE A 49 -2.50 2.47 6.02
C ILE A 49 -1.78 2.03 7.29
N ARG A 50 -2.53 1.65 8.33
CA ARG A 50 -1.98 1.02 9.54
C ARG A 50 -2.17 -0.48 9.50
N ILE A 51 -1.08 -1.23 9.49
CA ILE A 51 -1.10 -2.69 9.67
C ILE A 51 -1.31 -2.98 11.14
N ARG A 52 -2.54 -3.33 11.54
CA ARG A 52 -2.90 -3.56 12.95
C ARG A 52 -2.02 -4.61 13.65
N GLU A 53 -1.60 -5.64 12.92
CA GLU A 53 -0.76 -6.71 13.44
C GLU A 53 0.64 -6.24 13.84
N THR A 54 1.26 -5.36 13.03
CA THR A 54 2.64 -4.89 13.28
C THR A 54 2.71 -3.48 13.84
N GLY A 55 1.58 -2.76 13.89
CA GLY A 55 1.53 -1.33 14.17
C GLY A 55 2.06 -0.46 13.03
N GLN A 56 2.68 -1.04 11.99
CA GLN A 56 3.35 -0.30 10.93
C GLN A 56 2.37 0.60 10.18
N VAL A 57 2.71 1.88 10.09
CA VAL A 57 1.99 2.85 9.28
C VAL A 57 2.72 3.03 7.95
N HIS A 58 1.97 3.05 6.86
CA HIS A 58 2.42 3.45 5.53
C HIS A 58 1.64 4.67 5.08
N ILE A 59 2.33 5.68 4.56
CA ILE A 59 1.70 6.92 4.11
C ILE A 59 2.10 7.13 2.65
N LEU A 60 1.13 7.38 1.78
CA LEU A 60 1.35 7.89 0.43
C LEU A 60 0.75 9.29 0.35
N SER A 61 1.56 10.24 -0.12
CA SER A 61 1.15 11.61 -0.41
C SER A 61 1.27 11.80 -1.91
N ALA A 62 0.12 11.86 -2.59
CA ALA A 62 -0.02 12.13 -4.03
C ALA A 62 -0.72 13.49 -4.18
N ASP A 63 -0.01 14.52 -3.76
CA ASP A 63 -0.41 15.92 -3.79
C ASP A 63 0.73 16.76 -4.37
N THR A 64 0.42 17.58 -5.36
CA THR A 64 1.39 18.52 -5.94
C THR A 64 1.44 19.82 -5.14
N SER A 65 0.39 20.11 -4.37
CA SER A 65 0.27 21.32 -3.55
C SER A 65 0.95 21.23 -2.18
N GLY A 66 1.29 20.02 -1.73
CA GLY A 66 1.77 19.79 -0.36
C GLY A 66 0.69 19.96 0.71
N PHE A 67 -0.59 20.01 0.33
CA PHE A 67 -1.74 20.17 1.25
C PHE A 67 -1.73 19.13 2.38
N TRP A 68 -1.26 17.91 2.12
CA TRP A 68 -1.23 16.83 3.10
C TRP A 68 0.09 16.72 3.88
N ALA A 69 1.05 17.63 3.68
CA ALA A 69 2.36 17.59 4.32
C ALA A 69 2.30 17.58 5.85
N PHE A 70 1.26 18.19 6.46
CA PHE A 70 1.08 18.21 7.91
C PHE A 70 0.85 16.81 8.52
N LEU A 71 0.31 15.86 7.75
CA LEU A 71 0.05 14.50 8.24
C LEU A 71 1.35 13.78 8.61
N SER A 72 2.41 13.99 7.83
CA SER A 72 3.74 13.46 8.12
C SER A 72 4.26 13.98 9.46
N SER A 73 4.07 15.27 9.75
CA SER A 73 4.46 15.88 11.03
C SER A 73 3.68 15.34 12.22
N GLN A 74 2.36 15.14 12.07
CA GLN A 74 1.51 14.55 13.11
C GLN A 74 1.89 13.10 13.44
N LEU A 75 2.40 12.36 12.46
CA LEU A 75 2.76 10.96 12.61
C LEU A 75 4.24 10.75 12.97
N ASN A 76 5.04 11.82 13.03
CA ASN A 76 6.47 11.73 13.34
C ASN A 76 6.76 11.17 14.74
N SER A 77 5.83 11.32 15.68
CA SER A 77 5.94 10.74 17.03
C SER A 77 5.37 9.31 17.15
N TYR A 78 4.85 8.74 16.06
CA TYR A 78 4.23 7.41 16.08
C TYR A 78 5.28 6.29 16.07
N TYR A 79 5.00 5.20 16.81
CA TYR A 79 5.85 4.02 16.85
C TYR A 79 5.11 2.75 16.39
N PRO A 80 5.70 1.90 15.54
CA PRO A 80 6.98 2.09 14.84
C PRO A 80 6.94 3.23 13.81
N ALA A 81 8.11 3.74 13.43
CA ALA A 81 8.24 4.88 12.52
C ALA A 81 7.40 4.67 11.25
N PRO A 82 6.54 5.63 10.86
CA PRO A 82 5.78 5.54 9.63
C PRO A 82 6.69 5.45 8.41
N MET A 83 6.33 4.58 7.47
CA MET A 83 7.02 4.45 6.20
C MET A 83 6.32 5.33 5.17
N LEU A 84 6.98 6.43 4.78
CA LEU A 84 6.54 7.25 3.67
C LEU A 84 6.81 6.50 2.36
N VAL A 85 5.81 6.48 1.50
CA VAL A 85 5.86 5.91 0.15
C VAL A 85 5.64 7.06 -0.79
N THR A 86 6.63 7.35 -1.62
CA THR A 86 6.51 8.35 -2.68
C THR A 86 6.08 7.68 -3.98
N ASP A 87 5.62 8.46 -4.95
CA ASP A 87 5.26 7.94 -6.28
C ASP A 87 6.44 7.18 -6.93
N GLN A 88 7.68 7.58 -6.62
CA GLN A 88 8.90 6.93 -7.12
C GLN A 88 9.11 5.51 -6.56
N ASP A 89 8.54 5.21 -5.39
CA ASP A 89 8.64 3.88 -4.77
C ASP A 89 7.62 2.89 -5.36
N LEU A 90 6.70 3.37 -6.22
CA LEU A 90 5.73 2.53 -6.89
C LEU A 90 6.31 2.01 -8.21
N PRO A 91 6.18 0.70 -8.51
CA PRO A 91 6.65 0.18 -9.79
C PRO A 91 5.87 0.85 -10.92
N GLN A 92 6.58 1.62 -11.75
CA GLN A 92 6.06 2.26 -12.96
C GLN A 92 5.29 1.24 -13.79
N VAL A 93 4.11 1.63 -14.26
CA VAL A 93 3.43 0.89 -15.33
C VAL A 93 3.91 1.53 -16.62
N ASP A 94 4.68 0.78 -17.42
CA ASP A 94 5.00 1.15 -18.79
C ASP A 94 3.70 1.52 -19.51
N LYS A 95 3.64 2.77 -19.98
CA LYS A 95 2.55 3.28 -20.79
C LYS A 95 2.75 2.75 -22.20
N ASP A 96 2.15 1.60 -22.51
CA ASP A 96 1.89 1.23 -23.90
C ASP A 96 1.08 2.36 -24.53
N THR A 97 1.70 3.03 -25.49
CA THR A 97 1.10 4.11 -26.28
C THR A 97 0.39 3.48 -27.47
N PRO A 98 -0.93 3.61 -27.63
CA PRO A 98 -1.54 3.38 -28.94
C PRO A 98 -1.32 4.65 -29.76
N GLN A 99 -0.34 4.62 -30.68
CA GLN A 99 -0.35 5.57 -31.79
C GLN A 99 -1.45 5.13 -32.77
N GLN A 100 -2.44 6.00 -32.99
CA GLN A 100 -3.31 5.91 -34.15
C GLN A 100 -2.66 6.66 -35.31
N PRO A 101 -2.58 6.08 -36.52
CA PRO A 101 -2.26 6.83 -37.72
C PRO A 101 -3.50 7.59 -38.23
N ILE A 102 -3.19 8.71 -38.87
CA ILE A 102 -4.06 9.72 -39.51
C ILE A 102 -4.92 9.10 -40.61
#